data_AF-X0WY62-F1
#
_entry.id   AF-X0WY62-F1
#
_cell.length_a   1.000
_cell.length_b   1.000
_cell.length_c   1.000
_cell.angle_alpha   90.00
_cell.angle_beta   90.00
_cell.angle_gamma   90.00
#
_symmetry.space_group_name_H-M   'P 1'
#
loop_
_entity.id
_entity.type
_entity.pdbx_description
1 polymer ?
#
loop_
_entity_poly.entity_id
_entity_poly.type
_entity_poly.pdbx_seq_one_letter_code
_entity_poly.pdbx_strand_id
1 'polypeptide(L)'
;MEAGVHIYTDLPTDEIIRGLYLRTYLEAVEANQCVSNLKISEDQDKRIPFDDDPFALYSTILRGLPKVKEAYFIATAAVNRYFYISATSGVTAMGARWEADANNYGTAFYDGDGGKLKTICSTAGQNTQVHVEGYIPHAVFKIPFGDPKNPADWYDVRNLGSLVADVTGGAGAQGYLFLQTVRLY
;
A
#
# COMPACT_ATOMS: atom_id res chain seq x y z
N MET A 1 3.49 -0.53 14.96
CA MET A 1 2.73 -1.69 15.47
C MET A 1 3.73 -2.78 15.74
N GLU A 2 3.81 -3.24 16.97
CA GLU A 2 4.52 -4.48 17.27
C GLU A 2 3.69 -5.67 16.75
N ALA A 3 4.35 -6.78 16.43
CA ALA A 3 3.69 -7.96 15.87
C ALA A 3 2.70 -8.57 16.86
N GLY A 4 1.50 -8.88 16.39
CA GLY A 4 0.42 -9.47 17.20
C GLY A 4 -0.26 -8.49 18.16
N VAL A 5 0.08 -7.20 18.12
CA VAL A 5 -0.59 -6.19 18.94
C VAL A 5 -1.85 -5.69 18.23
N HIS A 6 -2.97 -5.73 18.94
CA HIS A 6 -4.24 -5.16 18.53
C HIS A 6 -4.23 -3.66 18.80
N ILE A 7 -4.58 -2.88 17.78
CA ILE A 7 -4.79 -1.44 17.90
C ILE A 7 -6.24 -1.15 17.58
N TYR A 8 -6.96 -0.68 18.60
CA TYR A 8 -8.34 -0.25 18.50
C TYR A 8 -8.39 1.23 18.18
N THR A 9 -9.10 1.58 17.12
CA THR A 9 -9.34 2.97 16.71
C THR A 9 -10.84 3.22 16.63
N ASP A 10 -11.33 4.16 17.44
CA ASP A 10 -12.71 4.63 17.35
C ASP A 10 -12.88 5.45 16.08
N LEU A 11 -13.85 5.06 15.26
CA LEU A 11 -14.19 5.74 14.01
C LEU A 11 -15.40 6.66 14.23
N PRO A 12 -15.47 7.81 13.53
CA PRO A 12 -16.60 8.72 13.65
C PRO A 12 -17.88 8.09 13.07
N THR A 13 -19.01 8.38 13.73
CA THR A 13 -20.36 7.90 13.37
C THR A 13 -21.30 9.04 12.98
N ASP A 14 -20.79 10.25 12.76
CA ASP A 14 -21.56 11.45 12.49
C ASP A 14 -21.98 11.59 11.02
N GLU A 15 -21.13 11.16 10.09
CA GLU A 15 -21.33 11.30 8.64
C GLU A 15 -21.20 9.97 7.90
N ILE A 16 -21.80 9.91 6.70
CA ILE A 16 -21.65 8.75 5.81
C ILE A 16 -20.19 8.63 5.38
N ILE A 17 -19.62 7.43 5.53
CA ILE A 17 -18.25 7.12 5.13
C ILE A 17 -18.25 6.67 3.66
N ARG A 18 -17.63 7.47 2.79
CA ARG A 18 -17.46 7.15 1.36
C ARG A 18 -16.29 6.21 1.10
N GLY A 19 -15.25 6.32 1.92
CA GLY A 19 -14.07 5.49 1.81
C GLY A 19 -13.29 5.45 3.11
N LEU A 20 -12.90 4.25 3.51
CA LEU A 20 -11.94 4.02 4.57
C LEU A 20 -10.69 3.43 3.92
N TYR A 21 -9.55 3.98 4.27
CA TYR A 21 -8.26 3.62 3.72
C TYR A 21 -7.35 3.19 4.85
N LEU A 22 -6.60 2.13 4.59
CA LEU A 22 -5.54 1.66 5.45
C LEU A 22 -4.22 1.87 4.72
N ARG A 23 -3.33 2.64 5.36
CA ARG A 23 -1.93 2.72 4.97
C ARG A 23 -1.12 1.86 5.91
N THR A 24 -0.43 0.89 5.36
CA THR A 24 0.56 0.10 6.10
C THR A 24 1.94 0.52 5.63
N TYR A 25 2.94 0.55 6.49
CA TYR A 25 4.29 0.91 6.06
C TYR A 25 5.34 0.21 6.89
N LEU A 26 6.19 -0.53 6.19
CA LEU A 26 7.45 -1.02 6.68
C LEU A 26 8.43 -1.03 5.51
N GLU A 27 9.64 -0.55 5.76
CA GLU A 27 10.63 -0.40 4.71
C GLU A 27 11.05 -1.78 4.17
N ALA A 28 11.06 -1.93 2.84
CA ALA A 28 11.41 -3.17 2.14
C ALA A 28 10.52 -4.38 2.45
N VAL A 29 9.28 -4.14 2.91
CA VAL A 29 8.31 -5.20 3.21
C VAL A 29 7.00 -4.90 2.49
N GLU A 30 6.41 -5.95 1.91
CA GLU A 30 5.16 -5.84 1.17
C GLU A 30 3.99 -5.44 2.10
N ALA A 31 3.05 -4.66 1.57
CA ALA A 31 1.95 -4.08 2.35
C ALA A 31 1.05 -5.14 3.03
N ASN A 32 0.90 -6.31 2.41
CA ASN A 32 0.14 -7.46 2.93
C ASN A 32 0.79 -8.12 4.15
N GLN A 33 2.11 -8.00 4.34
CA GLN A 33 2.85 -8.56 5.48
C GLN A 33 2.88 -7.60 6.69
N CYS A 34 2.46 -6.35 6.47
CA CYS A 34 2.49 -5.31 7.49
C CYS A 34 1.32 -5.41 8.49
N VAL A 35 0.22 -6.07 8.12
CA VAL A 35 -0.98 -6.24 8.96
C VAL A 35 -1.42 -7.69 8.86
N SER A 36 -1.86 -8.27 9.98
CA SER A 36 -2.28 -9.67 10.05
C SER A 36 -3.81 -9.84 10.02
N ASN A 37 -4.55 -8.87 10.58
CA ASN A 37 -6.00 -8.83 10.54
C ASN A 37 -6.48 -7.37 10.55
N LEU A 38 -7.55 -7.10 9.82
CA LEU A 38 -8.33 -5.88 9.87
C LEU A 38 -9.80 -6.23 10.10
N LYS A 39 -10.32 -5.84 11.26
CA LYS A 39 -11.73 -6.02 11.63
C LYS A 39 -12.40 -4.67 11.86
N ILE A 40 -13.64 -4.55 11.40
CA ILE A 40 -14.52 -3.40 11.64
C ILE A 40 -15.74 -3.91 12.40
N SER A 41 -16.01 -3.31 13.55
CA SER A 41 -17.06 -3.71 14.48
C SER A 41 -18.07 -2.59 14.68
N GLU A 42 -19.35 -2.92 14.57
CA GLU A 42 -20.49 -2.06 14.89
C GLU A 42 -21.09 -2.46 16.24
N ASP A 43 -21.34 -1.47 17.11
CA ASP A 43 -22.10 -1.62 18.37
C ASP A 43 -21.65 -2.77 19.28
N GLN A 44 -20.34 -2.87 19.54
CA GLN A 44 -19.72 -3.94 20.35
C GLN A 44 -19.92 -5.34 19.73
N ASP A 45 -19.49 -5.51 18.47
CA ASP A 45 -19.56 -6.77 17.71
C ASP A 45 -20.98 -7.30 17.46
N LYS A 46 -22.03 -6.48 17.61
CA LYS A 46 -23.40 -6.88 17.20
C LYS A 46 -23.47 -7.13 15.70
N ARG A 47 -22.69 -6.39 14.92
CA ARG A 47 -22.49 -6.60 13.49
C ARG A 47 -21.03 -6.35 13.15
N ILE A 48 -20.48 -7.20 12.28
CA ILE A 48 -19.10 -7.13 11.82
C ILE A 48 -19.14 -7.02 10.30
N PRO A 49 -19.12 -5.80 9.74
CA PRO A 49 -19.18 -5.59 8.29
C PRO A 49 -17.94 -6.08 7.56
N PHE A 50 -16.80 -6.15 8.24
CA PHE A 50 -15.52 -6.52 7.66
C PHE A 50 -14.65 -7.23 8.71
N ASP A 51 -14.17 -8.43 8.40
CA ASP A 51 -13.22 -9.20 9.20
C ASP A 51 -12.51 -10.13 8.21
N ASP A 52 -11.35 -9.69 7.73
CA ASP A 52 -10.63 -10.42 6.70
C ASP A 52 -9.12 -10.30 6.89
N ASP A 53 -8.44 -11.34 6.40
CA ASP A 53 -6.99 -11.38 6.30
C ASP A 53 -6.54 -10.38 5.21
N PRO A 54 -5.61 -9.46 5.49
CA PRO A 54 -5.02 -8.57 4.52
C PRO A 54 -4.49 -9.27 3.27
N PHE A 55 -4.08 -10.54 3.35
CA PHE A 55 -3.69 -11.30 2.16
C PHE A 55 -4.88 -11.60 1.22
N ALA A 56 -6.03 -12.00 1.77
CA ALA A 56 -7.25 -12.23 0.99
C ALA A 56 -7.78 -10.91 0.41
N LEU A 57 -7.79 -9.85 1.23
CA LEU A 57 -8.12 -8.51 0.80
C LEU A 57 -7.21 -8.02 -0.33
N TYR A 58 -5.90 -8.22 -0.18
CA TYR A 58 -4.89 -7.88 -1.17
C TYR A 58 -5.17 -8.57 -2.50
N SER A 59 -5.43 -9.88 -2.49
CA SER A 59 -5.75 -10.63 -3.71
C SER A 59 -7.02 -10.15 -4.41
N THR A 60 -8.01 -9.68 -3.63
CA THR A 60 -9.28 -9.18 -4.14
C THR A 60 -9.13 -7.78 -4.73
N ILE A 61 -8.44 -6.90 -4.01
CA ILE A 61 -8.18 -5.51 -4.44
C ILE A 61 -7.28 -5.48 -5.68
N LEU A 62 -6.23 -6.30 -5.72
CA LEU A 62 -5.30 -6.35 -6.84
C LEU A 62 -5.97 -6.71 -8.17
N ARG A 63 -7.00 -7.55 -8.16
CA ARG A 63 -7.71 -7.94 -9.39
C ARG A 63 -8.41 -6.76 -10.07
N GLY A 64 -8.77 -5.73 -9.33
CA GLY A 64 -9.48 -4.56 -9.83
C GLY A 64 -8.62 -3.31 -10.07
N LEU A 65 -7.39 -3.26 -9.53
CA LEU A 65 -6.55 -2.07 -9.60
C LEU A 65 -5.59 -2.12 -10.81
N PRO A 66 -5.47 -1.02 -11.58
CA PRO A 66 -4.43 -0.91 -12.58
C PRO A 66 -3.06 -0.81 -11.91
N LYS A 67 -2.03 -1.34 -12.60
CA LYS A 67 -0.65 -1.12 -12.20
C LYS A 67 -0.29 0.37 -12.31
N VAL A 68 0.38 0.88 -11.28
CA VAL A 68 1.07 2.18 -11.35
C VAL A 68 2.35 1.97 -12.14
N LYS A 69 2.66 2.91 -13.04
CA LYS A 69 3.87 2.89 -13.87
C LYS A 69 4.62 4.19 -13.68
N GLU A 70 5.90 4.08 -13.39
CA GLU A 70 6.78 5.19 -13.10
C GLU A 70 8.06 5.09 -13.93
N ALA A 71 8.63 6.23 -14.29
CA ALA A 71 9.88 6.30 -15.02
C ALA A 71 10.83 7.26 -14.29
N TYR A 72 12.06 6.79 -14.08
CA TYR A 72 13.08 7.50 -13.32
C TYR A 72 14.37 7.60 -14.14
N PHE A 73 15.10 8.70 -13.95
CA PHE A 73 16.47 8.86 -14.44
C PHE A 73 17.39 8.98 -13.24
N ILE A 74 18.18 7.94 -13.01
CA ILE A 74 19.03 7.84 -11.83
C ILE A 74 20.45 7.46 -12.21
N ALA A 75 21.40 7.81 -11.35
CA ALA A 75 22.74 7.28 -11.42
C ALA A 75 22.85 6.00 -10.57
N THR A 76 23.09 4.85 -11.20
CA THR A 76 23.42 3.59 -10.52
C THR A 76 24.88 3.60 -10.07
N ALA A 77 25.28 2.64 -9.23
CA ALA A 77 26.65 2.51 -8.74
C ALA A 77 27.03 1.04 -8.56
N ALA A 78 28.33 0.77 -8.47
CA ALA A 78 28.83 -0.57 -8.12
C ALA A 78 28.48 -1.00 -6.69
N VAL A 79 28.15 -0.03 -5.83
CA VAL A 79 27.64 -0.24 -4.48
C VAL A 79 26.11 -0.10 -4.51
N ASN A 80 25.44 -0.86 -3.64
CA ASN A 80 23.98 -0.78 -3.47
C ASN A 80 23.52 0.67 -3.31
N ARG A 81 22.64 1.09 -4.22
CA ARG A 81 21.89 2.35 -4.11
C ARG A 81 20.42 2.07 -3.99
N TYR A 82 19.77 2.83 -3.12
CA TYR A 82 18.34 2.74 -2.89
C TYR A 82 17.66 4.01 -3.36
N PHE A 83 16.52 3.86 -4.01
CA PHE A 83 15.63 4.97 -4.27
C PHE A 83 14.19 4.57 -4.00
N TYR A 84 13.37 5.57 -3.71
CA TYR A 84 11.98 5.36 -3.33
C TYR A 84 11.08 5.43 -4.55
N ILE A 85 10.10 4.53 -4.59
CA ILE A 85 9.10 4.39 -5.64
C ILE A 85 7.71 4.44 -5.03
N SER A 86 6.69 4.76 -5.83
CA SER A 86 5.32 4.79 -5.31
C SER A 86 4.77 3.38 -5.12
N ALA A 87 5.02 2.46 -6.07
CA ALA A 87 4.52 1.09 -5.99
C ALA A 87 5.17 0.31 -4.83
N THR A 88 4.37 -0.37 -4.01
CA THR A 88 4.87 -1.11 -2.84
C THR A 88 4.62 -2.61 -2.90
N SER A 89 3.95 -3.09 -3.94
CA SER A 89 3.49 -4.48 -4.04
C SER A 89 3.61 -5.01 -5.45
N GLY A 90 4.11 -6.24 -5.58
CA GLY A 90 4.32 -6.89 -6.87
C GLY A 90 5.21 -6.05 -7.79
N VAL A 91 6.23 -5.41 -7.21
CA VAL A 91 7.06 -4.45 -7.91
C VAL A 91 7.95 -5.16 -8.93
N THR A 92 7.92 -4.67 -10.16
CA THR A 92 8.86 -5.06 -11.21
C THR A 92 9.56 -3.83 -11.73
N ALA A 93 10.85 -3.96 -12.01
CA ALA A 93 11.67 -2.87 -12.52
C ALA A 93 12.53 -3.37 -13.67
N MET A 94 12.60 -2.55 -14.72
CA MET A 94 13.47 -2.73 -15.86
C MET A 94 14.22 -1.43 -16.09
N GLY A 95 15.46 -1.50 -16.55
CA GLY A 95 16.22 -0.29 -16.83
C GLY A 95 17.17 -0.46 -17.98
N ALA A 96 17.40 0.65 -18.67
CA ALA A 96 18.33 0.78 -19.77
C ALA A 96 19.26 1.96 -19.50
N ARG A 97 20.50 1.85 -19.96
CA ARG A 97 21.49 2.90 -19.78
C ARG A 97 21.17 4.07 -20.72
N TRP A 98 21.29 5.28 -20.19
CA TRP A 98 21.23 6.52 -20.98
C TRP A 98 22.64 7.09 -21.09
N GLU A 99 23.48 6.42 -21.87
CA GLU A 99 24.82 6.90 -22.21
C GLU A 99 25.30 6.24 -23.51
N ALA A 100 26.24 6.89 -24.18
CA ALA A 100 26.89 6.36 -25.38
C ALA A 100 28.23 5.69 -25.00
N ASP A 101 28.17 4.62 -24.20
CA ASP A 101 29.32 3.77 -23.90
C ASP A 101 29.14 2.39 -24.55
N ALA A 102 30.20 1.91 -25.21
CA ALA A 102 30.25 0.61 -25.89
C ALA A 102 30.46 -0.55 -24.91
N ASN A 103 30.98 -0.28 -23.71
CA ASN A 103 31.18 -1.32 -22.71
C ASN A 103 29.84 -1.82 -22.19
N ASN A 104 29.68 -3.14 -22.02
CA ASN A 104 28.47 -3.71 -21.43
C ASN A 104 28.64 -3.83 -19.91
N TYR A 105 27.93 -2.98 -19.17
CA TYR A 105 27.86 -3.04 -17.72
C TYR A 105 26.44 -3.45 -17.34
N GLY A 106 26.32 -4.58 -16.64
CA GLY A 106 25.02 -5.09 -16.23
C GLY A 106 24.44 -4.23 -15.10
N THR A 107 23.20 -3.78 -15.23
CA THR A 107 22.43 -3.16 -14.15
C THR A 107 21.37 -4.14 -13.67
N ALA A 108 21.26 -4.32 -12.36
CA ALA A 108 20.25 -5.16 -11.75
C ALA A 108 19.43 -4.40 -10.71
N PHE A 109 18.15 -4.77 -10.60
CA PHE A 109 17.14 -4.18 -9.73
C PHE A 109 16.61 -5.26 -8.79
N TYR A 110 16.54 -4.97 -7.50
CA TYR A 110 16.13 -5.92 -6.45
C TYR A 110 15.23 -5.24 -5.41
N ASP A 111 14.55 -6.07 -4.62
CA ASP A 111 13.89 -5.71 -3.35
C ASP A 111 12.90 -4.54 -3.45
N GLY A 112 12.15 -4.42 -4.56
CA GLY A 112 11.28 -3.25 -4.81
C GLY A 112 10.03 -3.14 -3.93
N ASP A 113 9.57 -4.25 -3.36
CA ASP A 113 8.38 -4.25 -2.50
C ASP A 113 8.60 -3.40 -1.23
N GLY A 114 7.54 -2.80 -0.70
CA GLY A 114 7.64 -1.81 0.37
C GLY A 114 8.12 -0.42 -0.07
N GLY A 115 8.23 -0.18 -1.38
CA GLY A 115 8.45 1.16 -1.94
C GLY A 115 9.90 1.60 -2.01
N LYS A 116 10.86 0.67 -1.91
CA LYS A 116 12.30 0.96 -1.91
C LYS A 116 13.05 0.04 -2.86
N LEU A 117 13.39 0.54 -4.04
CA LEU A 117 14.12 -0.28 -5.03
C LEU A 117 15.63 -0.22 -4.81
N LYS A 118 16.27 -1.39 -4.76
CA LYS A 118 17.72 -1.54 -4.71
C LYS A 118 18.29 -1.64 -6.13
N THR A 119 19.38 -0.92 -6.38
CA THR A 119 20.10 -0.90 -7.66
C THR A 119 21.56 -1.23 -7.46
N ILE A 120 22.12 -1.98 -8.40
CA ILE A 120 23.54 -2.31 -8.45
C ILE A 120 24.00 -2.41 -9.90
N CYS A 121 25.22 -1.93 -10.16
CA CYS A 121 25.93 -2.03 -11.44
C CYS A 121 27.21 -2.87 -11.27
N SER A 122 27.71 -3.49 -12.33
CA SER A 122 28.87 -4.39 -12.28
C SER A 122 30.23 -3.71 -12.05
N THR A 123 30.41 -2.43 -12.36
CA THR A 123 31.78 -1.88 -12.48
C THR A 123 31.92 -0.39 -12.11
N ALA A 124 31.14 0.50 -12.73
CA ALA A 124 31.16 1.94 -12.46
C ALA A 124 29.72 2.48 -12.41
N GLY A 125 29.54 3.66 -11.80
CA GLY A 125 28.22 4.29 -11.81
C GLY A 125 27.81 4.74 -13.21
N GLN A 126 26.52 4.60 -13.53
CA GLN A 126 25.99 4.86 -14.86
C GLN A 126 24.67 5.61 -14.79
N ASN A 127 24.39 6.41 -15.81
CA ASN A 127 23.07 6.99 -15.95
C ASN A 127 22.11 5.92 -16.50
N THR A 128 21.04 5.64 -15.77
CA THR A 128 20.07 4.59 -16.10
C THR A 128 18.67 5.17 -16.08
N GLN A 129 17.94 4.95 -17.17
CA GLN A 129 16.49 5.10 -17.22
C GLN A 129 15.86 3.84 -16.64
N VAL A 130 15.06 3.97 -15.60
CA VAL A 130 14.38 2.87 -14.93
C VAL A 130 12.89 3.02 -15.09
N HIS A 131 12.24 1.99 -15.59
CA HIS A 131 10.79 1.84 -15.61
C HIS A 131 10.38 0.88 -14.50
N VAL A 132 9.52 1.37 -13.61
CA VAL A 132 9.01 0.61 -12.48
C VAL A 132 7.51 0.47 -12.64
N GLU A 133 6.99 -0.73 -12.42
CA GLU A 133 5.55 -0.96 -12.33
C GLU A 133 5.20 -1.86 -11.14
N GLY A 134 4.02 -1.64 -10.57
CA GLY A 134 3.51 -2.45 -9.47
C GLY A 134 2.14 -1.95 -9.01
N TYR A 135 1.73 -2.35 -7.81
CA TYR A 135 0.42 -2.05 -7.27
C TYR A 135 0.52 -1.33 -5.92
N ILE A 136 -0.65 -0.86 -5.44
CA ILE A 136 -0.84 -0.24 -4.12
C ILE A 136 0.15 0.89 -3.87
N PRO A 137 0.00 2.03 -4.56
CA PRO A 137 0.90 3.15 -4.35
C PRO A 137 0.90 3.57 -2.88
N HIS A 138 2.10 3.79 -2.34
CA HIS A 138 2.35 4.19 -0.95
C HIS A 138 1.80 3.22 0.11
N ALA A 139 1.58 1.95 -0.25
CA ALA A 139 1.01 0.94 0.61
C ALA A 139 -0.36 1.36 1.20
N VAL A 140 -1.12 2.14 0.41
CA VAL A 140 -2.48 2.57 0.71
C VAL A 140 -3.47 1.72 -0.06
N PHE A 141 -4.38 1.03 0.64
CA PHE A 141 -5.51 0.36 0.01
C PHE A 141 -6.83 0.78 0.63
N LYS A 142 -7.87 0.80 -0.21
CA LYS A 142 -9.24 1.14 0.18
C LYS A 142 -9.94 -0.13 0.68
N ILE A 143 -10.62 -0.03 1.82
CA ILE A 143 -11.51 -1.09 2.28
C ILE A 143 -12.76 -1.10 1.38
N PRO A 144 -13.13 -2.26 0.81
CA PRO A 144 -14.20 -2.36 -0.19
C PRO A 144 -15.57 -2.21 0.46
N PHE A 145 -16.03 -0.97 0.63
CA PHE A 145 -17.42 -0.65 0.92
C PHE A 145 -18.16 -0.35 -0.39
N GLY A 146 -18.92 -1.33 -0.88
CA GLY A 146 -19.81 -1.17 -2.03
C GLY A 146 -19.15 -0.58 -3.28
N ASP A 147 -19.97 -0.04 -4.20
CA ASP A 147 -19.45 0.72 -5.34
C ASP A 147 -19.17 2.19 -4.95
N PRO A 148 -17.93 2.69 -5.05
CA PRO A 148 -17.61 4.10 -4.76
C PRO A 148 -18.35 5.11 -5.65
N LYS A 149 -18.84 4.70 -6.82
CA LYS A 149 -19.59 5.54 -7.76
C LYS A 149 -21.08 5.61 -7.45
N ASN A 150 -21.60 4.72 -6.61
CA ASN A 150 -22.99 4.69 -6.21
C ASN A 150 -23.17 5.20 -4.77
N PRO A 151 -23.76 6.39 -4.55
CA PRO A 151 -23.99 6.93 -3.21
C PRO A 151 -24.87 6.05 -2.30
N ALA A 152 -25.73 5.21 -2.88
CA ALA A 152 -26.57 4.29 -2.13
C ALA A 152 -25.77 3.13 -1.49
N ASP A 153 -24.59 2.81 -2.04
CA ASP A 153 -23.74 1.74 -1.54
C ASP A 153 -22.68 2.25 -0.55
N TRP A 154 -22.69 3.55 -0.23
CA TRP A 154 -21.79 4.11 0.77
C TRP A 154 -22.13 3.60 2.16
N TYR A 155 -21.11 3.58 3.02
CA TYR A 155 -21.25 3.01 4.35
C TYR A 155 -21.93 4.02 5.29
N ASP A 156 -23.23 3.85 5.50
CA ASP A 156 -24.03 4.70 6.39
C ASP A 156 -23.87 4.27 7.86
N VAL A 157 -23.18 5.12 8.62
CA VAL A 157 -22.81 4.87 10.02
C VAL A 157 -23.58 5.77 11.00
N ARG A 158 -24.49 6.62 10.52
CA ARG A 158 -25.15 7.69 11.30
C ARG A 158 -26.03 7.22 12.46
N ASN A 159 -26.47 5.97 12.40
CA ASN A 159 -27.33 5.36 13.42
C ASN A 159 -26.58 4.39 14.34
N LEU A 160 -25.25 4.30 14.22
CA LEU A 160 -24.42 3.42 15.04
C LEU A 160 -24.06 4.12 16.36
N GLY A 161 -24.13 3.39 17.46
CA GLY A 161 -23.69 3.85 18.77
C GLY A 161 -22.17 3.79 18.92
N SER A 162 -21.51 2.81 18.31
CA SER A 162 -20.04 2.73 18.25
C SER A 162 -19.57 2.08 16.96
N LEU A 163 -18.49 2.60 16.39
CA LEU A 163 -17.77 2.00 15.27
C LEU A 163 -16.29 1.91 15.63
N VAL A 164 -15.75 0.69 15.66
CA VAL A 164 -14.36 0.43 16.06
C VAL A 164 -13.65 -0.34 14.97
N ALA A 165 -12.47 0.14 14.58
CA ALA A 165 -11.53 -0.63 13.77
C ALA A 165 -10.50 -1.29 14.68
N ASP A 166 -10.40 -2.61 14.61
CA ASP A 166 -9.34 -3.41 15.23
C ASP A 166 -8.33 -3.80 14.15
N VAL A 167 -7.11 -3.30 14.28
CA VAL A 167 -6.01 -3.62 13.38
C VAL A 167 -4.97 -4.40 14.15
N THR A 168 -4.71 -5.64 13.74
CA THR A 168 -3.66 -6.46 14.32
C THR A 168 -2.35 -6.26 13.55
N GLY A 169 -1.33 -5.77 14.26
CA GLY A 169 0.00 -5.54 13.69
C GLY A 169 0.66 -6.80 13.12
N GLY A 170 1.23 -6.67 11.92
CA GLY A 170 2.11 -7.66 11.30
C GLY A 170 3.57 -7.45 11.71
N ALA A 171 4.51 -7.60 10.76
CA ALA A 171 5.96 -7.67 11.00
C ALA A 171 6.65 -6.37 11.52
N GLY A 172 6.18 -5.74 12.59
CA GLY A 172 6.78 -4.50 13.13
C GLY A 172 6.44 -3.24 12.34
N ALA A 173 5.44 -3.31 11.47
CA ALA A 173 5.05 -2.23 10.56
C ALA A 173 4.33 -1.08 11.26
N GLN A 174 4.14 0.06 10.59
CA GLN A 174 3.24 1.12 10.99
C GLN A 174 1.92 1.00 10.24
N GLY A 175 0.79 1.32 10.90
CA GLY A 175 -0.54 1.29 10.31
C GLY A 175 -1.26 2.60 10.61
N TYR A 176 -1.86 3.20 9.59
CA TYR A 176 -2.63 4.43 9.70
C TYR A 176 -3.98 4.24 9.00
N LEU A 177 -5.07 4.49 9.74
CA LEU A 177 -6.41 4.56 9.20
C LEU A 177 -6.78 6.01 8.92
N PHE A 178 -7.38 6.24 7.75
CA PHE A 178 -7.94 7.54 7.40
C PHE A 178 -9.16 7.36 6.51
N LEU A 179 -10.05 8.33 6.57
CA LEU A 179 -11.39 8.22 6.02
C LEU A 179 -11.74 9.44 5.18
N GLN A 180 -12.70 9.23 4.29
CA GLN A 180 -13.30 10.25 3.45
C GLN A 180 -14.80 10.29 3.76
N THR A 181 -15.26 11.38 4.35
CA THR A 181 -16.70 11.62 4.61
C THR A 181 -17.30 12.54 3.57
N VAL A 182 -18.64 12.56 3.53
CA VAL A 182 -19.40 13.54 2.75
C VAL A 182 -20.09 14.50 3.70
N ARG A 183 -19.69 15.77 3.64
CA ARG A 183 -20.40 16.85 4.31
C ARG A 183 -21.60 17.26 3.48
N LEU A 184 -22.79 17.16 4.05
CA LEU A 184 -24.00 17.74 3.49
C LEU A 184 -23.97 19.25 3.81
N TYR A 185 -23.90 20.09 2.77
CA TYR A 185 -24.07 21.54 2.87
C TYR A 185 -25.49 21.94 2.43
#